data_AF-A0A067TAF0-F1
#
_entry.id   AF-A0A067TAF0-F1
#
_cell.length_a   1.000
_cell.length_b   1.000
_cell.length_c   1.000
_cell.angle_alpha   90.00
_cell.angle_beta   90.00
_cell.angle_gamma   90.00
#
_symmetry.space_group_name_H-M   'P 1'
#
loop_
_entity.id
_entity.type
_entity.pdbx_description
1 polymer ?
#
loop_
_entity_poly.entity_id
_entity_poly.type
_entity_poly.pdbx_seq_one_letter_code
_entity_poly.pdbx_strand_id
1 'polypeptide(L)'
;MKNNILTALALLFLCHILDMGTLASRISNAANSTDQRRAADTCGDPSLSTLYYKAFSQQGQFHGLDTESIYTHAQASTGDWVISTPAFRAWLSPGQPSTVPLYGFAGTGGLFYITSTTGTTPTAPSGFTSVGIRAYVYATQICGSVPLYGASLPSATDFWYTTNLNDHNSLLNLGWTDTGITAYVLPVDTCSCSS
;
A
#
# COMPACT_ATOMS: atom_id res chain seq x y z
N MET A 1 -69.23 -33.69 29.88
CA MET A 1 -69.77 -32.46 30.52
C MET A 1 -68.67 -31.40 30.44
N LYS A 2 -68.70 -30.33 29.65
CA LYS A 2 -69.73 -29.66 28.85
C LYS A 2 -69.14 -29.28 27.47
N ASN A 3 -69.88 -29.63 26.41
CA ASN A 3 -69.81 -29.02 25.07
C ASN A 3 -70.42 -27.61 25.12
N ASN A 4 -70.05 -26.75 24.16
CA ASN A 4 -70.83 -25.64 23.57
C ASN A 4 -70.04 -25.20 22.31
N ILE A 5 -70.27 -25.75 21.11
CA ILE A 5 -71.27 -25.32 20.11
C ILE A 5 -71.46 -23.80 20.07
N LEU A 6 -70.96 -23.14 19.03
CA LEU A 6 -71.78 -22.28 18.17
C LEU A 6 -71.11 -22.06 16.80
N THR A 7 -71.88 -22.40 15.79
CA THR A 7 -71.65 -22.34 14.34
C THR A 7 -71.92 -20.95 13.77
N ALA A 8 -71.18 -20.53 12.74
CA ALA A 8 -71.67 -19.60 11.72
C ALA A 8 -71.04 -19.91 10.35
N LEU A 9 -71.88 -20.43 9.45
CA LEU A 9 -71.62 -20.65 8.01
C LEU A 9 -71.94 -19.36 7.22
N ALA A 10 -71.09 -19.02 6.24
CA ALA A 10 -71.48 -18.39 4.96
C ALA A 10 -70.29 -18.59 3.97
N LEU A 11 -70.34 -19.49 2.97
CA LEU A 11 -70.91 -19.33 1.61
C LEU A 11 -70.27 -18.12 0.89
N LEU A 12 -69.51 -18.22 -0.21
CA LEU A 12 -69.86 -18.80 -1.52
C LEU A 12 -68.64 -18.95 -2.48
N PHE A 13 -68.74 -19.98 -3.33
CA PHE A 13 -68.37 -20.05 -4.77
C PHE A 13 -66.92 -20.26 -5.27
N LEU A 14 -66.63 -21.54 -5.52
CA LEU A 14 -66.40 -22.16 -6.85
C LEU A 14 -65.72 -21.32 -7.96
N CYS A 15 -64.50 -21.70 -8.35
CA CYS A 15 -64.13 -21.84 -9.76
C CYS A 15 -62.95 -22.81 -9.91
N HIS A 16 -63.24 -24.00 -10.43
CA HIS A 16 -62.26 -24.85 -11.10
C HIS A 16 -62.06 -24.31 -12.53
N ILE A 17 -60.82 -24.28 -13.02
CA ILE A 17 -60.43 -24.79 -14.34
C ILE A 17 -58.91 -24.97 -14.34
N LEU A 18 -58.49 -26.19 -14.65
CA LEU A 18 -57.13 -26.58 -14.99
C LEU A 18 -56.82 -26.03 -16.38
N ASP A 19 -55.63 -25.48 -16.61
CA ASP A 19 -55.06 -25.51 -17.95
C ASP A 19 -53.58 -25.88 -17.92
N MET A 20 -53.26 -26.82 -18.81
CA MET A 20 -51.98 -27.49 -18.99
C MET A 20 -51.16 -26.72 -20.01
N GLY A 21 -49.91 -26.40 -19.70
CA GLY A 21 -48.96 -25.81 -20.64
C GLY A 21 -47.53 -26.26 -20.35
N THR A 22 -47.03 -27.18 -21.16
CA THR A 22 -45.70 -27.79 -21.11
C THR A 22 -44.57 -26.77 -21.38
N LEU A 23 -43.53 -26.74 -20.55
CA LEU A 23 -42.18 -26.36 -21.00
C LEU A 23 -41.13 -27.36 -20.50
N ALA A 24 -40.56 -28.08 -21.46
CA ALA A 24 -39.43 -28.95 -21.28
C ALA A 24 -38.13 -28.16 -21.09
N SER A 25 -37.23 -28.76 -20.31
CA SER A 25 -35.76 -28.68 -20.37
C SER A 25 -35.11 -27.29 -20.35
N ARG A 26 -34.36 -26.99 -19.28
CA ARG A 26 -32.89 -26.82 -19.34
C ARG A 26 -32.25 -27.20 -18.01
N ILE A 27 -31.59 -28.35 -17.98
CA ILE A 27 -30.47 -28.61 -17.07
C ILE A 27 -29.34 -27.71 -17.57
N SER A 28 -29.03 -26.64 -16.85
CA SER A 28 -27.82 -25.85 -17.12
C SER A 28 -26.61 -26.59 -16.55
N ASN A 29 -26.12 -27.55 -17.31
CA ASN A 29 -24.70 -27.92 -17.29
C ASN A 29 -23.95 -26.78 -17.98
N ALA A 30 -23.56 -25.77 -17.21
CA ALA A 30 -22.44 -24.91 -17.57
C ALA A 30 -21.20 -25.52 -16.91
N ALA A 31 -20.62 -26.51 -17.59
CA ALA A 31 -19.20 -26.75 -17.44
C ALA A 31 -18.47 -25.46 -17.80
N ASN A 32 -17.43 -25.16 -17.01
CA ASN A 32 -16.32 -24.28 -17.36
C ASN A 32 -16.53 -22.76 -17.20
N SER A 33 -16.39 -22.25 -15.97
CA SER A 33 -15.87 -20.89 -15.74
C SER A 33 -14.38 -20.91 -15.38
N THR A 34 -13.57 -21.75 -16.06
CA THR A 34 -12.12 -21.53 -16.08
C THR A 34 -11.72 -20.29 -16.89
N ASP A 35 -12.71 -19.56 -17.44
CA ASP A 35 -12.52 -18.31 -18.18
C ASP A 35 -12.63 -17.04 -17.33
N GLN A 36 -12.67 -17.15 -16.00
CA GLN A 36 -11.95 -16.15 -15.22
C GLN A 36 -10.49 -16.57 -15.24
N ARG A 37 -9.83 -16.33 -16.40
CA ARG A 37 -8.36 -16.22 -16.40
C ARG A 37 -8.06 -15.33 -15.21
N ARG A 38 -7.44 -15.87 -14.16
CA ARG A 38 -6.98 -15.07 -13.02
C ARG A 38 -6.33 -13.85 -13.67
N ALA A 39 -6.90 -12.66 -13.47
CA ALA A 39 -6.10 -11.47 -13.67
C ALA A 39 -4.85 -11.76 -12.86
N ALA A 40 -3.69 -11.83 -13.52
CA ALA A 40 -2.44 -12.06 -12.81
C ALA A 40 -2.45 -11.07 -11.64
N ASP A 41 -2.27 -11.55 -10.41
CA ASP A 41 -2.28 -10.67 -9.23
C ASP A 41 -1.40 -9.47 -9.56
N THR A 42 -2.02 -8.31 -9.73
CA THR A 42 -1.32 -7.08 -10.14
C THR A 42 -0.66 -6.41 -8.94
N CYS A 43 -0.96 -6.91 -7.74
CA CYS A 43 -0.54 -6.40 -6.46
C CYS A 43 0.48 -7.34 -5.81
N GLY A 44 1.52 -6.75 -5.24
CA GLY A 44 2.36 -7.41 -4.25
C GLY A 44 1.58 -7.80 -3.01
N ASP A 45 1.96 -8.93 -2.42
CA ASP A 45 1.39 -9.46 -1.17
C ASP A 45 1.81 -8.57 0.01
N PRO A 46 0.88 -7.83 0.66
CA PRO A 46 1.19 -6.98 1.78
C PRO A 46 1.75 -7.73 2.99
N SER A 47 1.47 -9.03 3.13
CA SER A 47 1.97 -9.85 4.25
C SER A 47 3.49 -10.09 4.18
N LEU A 48 4.08 -9.94 2.99
CA LEU A 48 5.52 -10.03 2.75
C LEU A 48 6.24 -8.67 2.85
N SER A 49 5.49 -7.59 3.12
CA SER A 49 6.06 -6.26 3.32
C SER A 49 6.60 -6.08 4.74
N THR A 50 7.57 -5.19 4.90
CA THR A 50 8.12 -4.80 6.20
C THR A 50 7.92 -3.31 6.46
N LEU A 51 8.01 -2.92 7.73
CA LEU A 51 7.95 -1.52 8.15
C LEU A 51 9.27 -0.80 7.83
N TYR A 52 9.12 0.39 7.26
CA TYR A 52 10.17 1.38 7.14
C TYR A 52 9.93 2.47 8.16
N TYR A 53 11.00 2.96 8.74
CA TYR A 53 11.04 3.95 9.79
C TYR A 53 11.73 5.20 9.26
N LYS A 54 11.35 6.35 9.81
CA LYS A 54 12.17 7.55 9.73
C LYS A 54 13.21 7.49 10.83
N ALA A 55 14.41 7.97 10.56
CA ALA A 55 15.40 8.23 11.59
C ALA A 55 16.14 9.54 11.32
N PHE A 56 16.62 10.18 12.39
CA PHE A 56 17.42 11.40 12.33
C PHE A 56 18.86 11.08 12.76
N SER A 57 19.84 11.46 11.94
CA SER A 57 21.27 11.41 12.27
C SER A 57 21.64 12.66 13.08
N GLN A 58 22.10 12.49 14.32
CA GLN A 58 22.47 13.62 15.19
C GLN A 58 23.80 14.26 14.78
N GLN A 59 24.73 13.51 14.22
CA GLN A 59 26.03 13.98 13.75
C GLN A 59 25.92 14.54 12.34
N GLY A 60 25.18 13.87 11.47
CA GLY A 60 24.97 14.27 10.09
C GLY A 60 23.93 15.37 9.92
N GLN A 61 23.02 15.53 10.88
CA GLN A 61 21.93 16.51 10.86
C GLN A 61 20.98 16.35 9.66
N PHE A 62 20.61 15.10 9.35
CA PHE A 62 19.65 14.78 8.29
C PHE A 62 18.78 13.57 8.62
N HIS A 63 17.67 13.46 7.90
CA HIS A 63 16.73 12.36 7.99
C HIS A 63 17.03 11.28 6.96
N GLY A 64 16.55 10.07 7.25
CA GLY A 64 16.52 8.97 6.30
C GLY A 64 15.31 8.08 6.48
N LEU A 65 15.17 7.14 5.55
CA LEU A 65 14.24 6.02 5.59
C LEU A 65 14.97 4.68 5.48
N ASP A 66 14.70 3.78 6.43
CA ASP A 66 15.06 2.37 6.35
C ASP A 66 14.26 1.51 7.33
N THR A 67 14.41 0.20 7.23
CA THR A 67 14.01 -0.77 8.24
C THR A 67 14.66 -0.52 9.60
N GLU A 68 13.96 -0.93 10.64
CA GLU A 68 14.46 -0.90 12.02
C GLU A 68 15.76 -1.67 12.18
N SER A 69 15.94 -2.80 11.48
CA SER A 69 17.18 -3.59 11.54
C SER A 69 18.40 -2.79 11.08
N ILE A 70 18.26 -2.00 10.01
CA ILE A 70 19.37 -1.19 9.50
C ILE A 70 19.68 -0.05 10.46
N TYR A 71 18.66 0.62 11.00
CA TYR A 71 18.93 1.68 11.99
C TYR A 71 19.46 1.16 13.31
N THR A 72 18.99 0.02 13.80
CA THR A 72 19.53 -0.62 15.00
C THR A 72 20.99 -1.00 14.81
N HIS A 73 21.35 -1.53 13.64
CA HIS A 73 22.75 -1.80 13.31
C HIS A 73 23.59 -0.52 13.22
N ALA A 74 23.05 0.55 12.60
CA ALA A 74 23.72 1.85 12.52
C ALA A 74 23.92 2.47 13.91
N GLN A 75 22.93 2.39 14.80
CA GLN A 75 23.04 2.84 16.19
C GLN A 75 24.13 2.08 16.95
N ALA A 76 24.22 0.76 16.78
CA ALA A 76 25.25 -0.05 17.43
C ALA A 76 26.67 0.24 16.91
N SER A 77 26.79 0.73 15.67
CA SER A 77 28.09 0.99 15.03
C SER A 77 28.56 2.45 15.14
N THR A 78 27.65 3.42 15.09
CA THR A 78 27.99 4.86 15.10
C THR A 78 27.39 5.64 16.27
N GLY A 79 26.35 5.09 16.93
CA GLY A 79 25.61 5.79 17.99
C GLY A 79 24.85 7.03 17.51
N ASP A 80 24.65 7.19 16.20
CA ASP A 80 24.24 8.45 15.58
C ASP A 80 22.73 8.61 15.37
N TRP A 81 22.05 7.51 15.07
CA TRP A 81 20.68 7.54 14.56
C TRP A 81 19.65 7.50 15.69
N VAL A 82 18.64 8.37 15.61
CA VAL A 82 17.46 8.36 16.48
C VAL A 82 16.25 7.92 15.65
N ILE A 83 15.73 6.73 15.94
CA ILE A 83 14.59 6.13 15.24
C ILE A 83 13.28 6.81 15.68
N SER A 84 12.41 7.12 14.71
CA SER A 84 11.08 7.70 14.91
C SER A 84 9.97 6.65 14.70
N THR A 85 8.74 7.07 14.47
CA THR A 85 7.61 6.16 14.20
C THR A 85 7.73 5.50 12.82
N PRO A 86 7.04 4.36 12.60
CA PRO A 86 6.91 3.79 11.27
C PRO A 86 6.34 4.80 10.26
N ALA A 87 6.86 4.78 9.05
CA ALA A 87 6.50 5.71 7.97
C ALA A 87 5.59 5.06 6.92
N PHE A 88 5.92 3.83 6.51
CA PHE A 88 5.19 3.05 5.51
C PHE A 88 5.66 1.59 5.52
N ARG A 89 5.04 0.79 4.65
CA ARG A 89 5.44 -0.58 4.35
C ARG A 89 5.90 -0.74 2.90
N ALA A 90 6.94 -1.55 2.69
CA ALA A 90 7.47 -1.90 1.37
C ALA A 90 8.19 -3.26 1.41
N TRP A 91 8.58 -3.80 0.26
CA TRP A 91 9.23 -5.10 0.16
C TRP A 91 10.76 -4.96 0.12
N LEU A 92 11.47 -5.90 0.75
CA LEU A 92 12.95 -5.91 0.77
C LEU A 92 13.57 -6.64 -0.43
N SER A 93 12.79 -7.48 -1.11
CA SER A 93 13.26 -8.36 -2.17
C SER A 93 12.43 -8.18 -3.44
N PRO A 94 13.02 -8.39 -4.62
CA PRO A 94 12.30 -8.33 -5.88
C PRO A 94 11.28 -9.46 -5.97
N GLY A 95 10.37 -9.38 -6.95
CA GLY A 95 9.47 -10.48 -7.32
C GLY A 95 8.00 -10.25 -6.97
N GLN A 96 7.68 -9.16 -6.28
CA GLN A 96 6.29 -8.74 -6.12
C GLN A 96 5.76 -8.10 -7.40
N PRO A 97 4.54 -8.44 -7.85
CA PRO A 97 3.93 -7.84 -9.03
C PRO A 97 3.93 -6.31 -9.01
N SER A 98 4.20 -5.71 -10.16
CA SER A 98 4.14 -4.26 -10.38
C SER A 98 5.06 -3.42 -9.48
N THR A 99 6.06 -4.04 -8.83
CA THR A 99 7.03 -3.32 -8.01
C THR A 99 8.29 -2.98 -8.78
N VAL A 100 8.90 -1.86 -8.41
CA VAL A 100 10.15 -1.33 -8.96
C VAL A 100 11.11 -0.99 -7.81
N PRO A 101 12.43 -1.04 -8.03
CA PRO A 101 13.38 -0.72 -6.98
C PRO A 101 13.42 0.79 -6.66
N LEU A 102 13.41 1.10 -5.37
CA LEU A 102 13.71 2.41 -4.79
C LEU A 102 15.18 2.42 -4.40
N TYR A 103 15.99 3.21 -5.10
CA TYR A 103 17.41 3.37 -4.81
C TYR A 103 17.63 4.45 -3.77
N GLY A 104 18.52 4.18 -2.82
CA GLY A 104 19.03 5.17 -1.89
C GLY A 104 20.36 5.74 -2.37
N PHE A 105 20.63 6.98 -2.00
CA PHE A 105 21.86 7.67 -2.33
C PHE A 105 22.29 8.53 -1.14
N ALA A 106 23.58 8.46 -0.83
CA ALA A 106 24.18 9.18 0.29
C ALA A 106 25.17 10.23 -0.21
N GLY A 107 25.14 11.39 0.44
CA GLY A 107 26.04 12.50 0.19
C GLY A 107 26.33 13.23 1.49
N THR A 108 27.10 14.30 1.41
CA THR A 108 27.33 15.17 2.57
C THR A 108 26.02 15.86 2.95
N GLY A 109 25.48 15.52 4.13
CA GLY A 109 24.31 16.19 4.69
C GLY A 109 22.96 15.59 4.28
N GLY A 110 22.89 14.41 3.66
CA GLY A 110 21.58 13.84 3.35
C GLY A 110 21.55 12.43 2.79
N LEU A 111 20.36 11.82 2.89
CA LEU A 111 19.96 10.62 2.18
C LEU A 111 18.77 10.94 1.29
N PHE A 112 18.91 10.74 -0.02
CA PHE A 112 17.77 10.87 -0.94
C PHE A 112 17.46 9.52 -1.60
N TYR A 113 16.22 9.39 -2.08
CA TYR A 113 15.72 8.19 -2.73
C TYR A 113 15.13 8.48 -4.11
N ILE A 114 15.39 7.60 -5.09
CA ILE A 114 14.82 7.67 -6.45
C ILE A 114 14.30 6.30 -6.86
N THR A 115 13.08 6.26 -7.36
CA THR A 115 12.49 5.07 -7.97
C THR A 115 13.06 4.83 -9.36
N SER A 116 13.45 3.59 -9.67
CA SER A 116 13.89 3.18 -11.00
C SER A 116 12.80 2.43 -11.75
N THR A 117 12.19 3.06 -12.76
CA THR A 117 11.18 2.43 -13.62
C THR A 117 11.76 1.50 -14.68
N THR A 118 13.06 1.56 -14.92
CA THR A 118 13.79 0.71 -15.88
C THR A 118 14.47 -0.49 -15.22
N GLY A 119 14.52 -0.53 -13.88
CA GLY A 119 15.24 -1.56 -13.11
C GLY A 119 16.76 -1.35 -13.05
N THR A 120 17.30 -0.32 -13.71
CA THR A 120 18.72 0.06 -13.64
C THR A 120 18.95 1.15 -12.60
N THR A 121 20.13 1.25 -12.00
CA THR A 121 20.46 2.33 -11.05
C THR A 121 20.21 3.70 -11.69
N PRO A 122 19.39 4.58 -11.08
CA PRO A 122 19.20 5.95 -11.56
C PRO A 122 20.48 6.77 -11.50
N THR A 123 20.59 7.81 -12.34
CA THR A 123 21.69 8.77 -12.25
C THR A 123 21.65 9.50 -10.92
N ALA A 124 22.76 9.45 -10.17
CA ALA A 124 22.90 10.21 -8.94
C ALA A 124 22.98 11.73 -9.25
N PRO A 125 22.24 12.58 -8.52
CA PRO A 125 22.52 14.01 -8.42
C PRO A 125 23.97 14.27 -7.99
N SER A 126 24.48 15.43 -8.36
CA SER A 126 25.82 15.87 -7.98
C SER A 126 26.00 15.85 -6.46
N GLY A 127 27.14 15.33 -6.00
CA GLY A 127 27.47 15.25 -4.57
C GLY A 127 26.94 14.01 -3.84
N PHE A 128 26.26 13.11 -4.55
CA PHE A 128 25.72 11.87 -3.97
C PHE A 128 26.22 10.63 -4.68
N THR A 129 26.32 9.54 -3.93
CA THR A 129 26.70 8.22 -4.42
C THR A 129 25.58 7.22 -4.10
N SER A 130 25.29 6.31 -5.03
CA SER A 130 24.30 5.26 -4.78
C SER A 130 24.76 4.35 -3.65
N VAL A 131 23.85 4.09 -2.70
CA VAL A 131 24.02 3.10 -1.63
C VAL A 131 23.16 1.86 -1.87
N GLY A 132 22.77 1.63 -3.13
CA GLY A 132 22.01 0.47 -3.56
C GLY A 132 20.50 0.59 -3.41
N ILE A 133 19.82 -0.52 -3.67
CA ILE A 133 18.36 -0.66 -3.54
C ILE A 133 18.01 -0.68 -2.06
N ARG A 134 17.06 0.16 -1.66
CA ARG A 134 16.57 0.26 -0.27
C ARG A 134 15.21 -0.37 -0.09
N ALA A 135 14.37 -0.39 -1.11
CA ALA A 135 13.07 -1.03 -1.09
C ALA A 135 12.61 -1.41 -2.49
N TYR A 136 11.56 -2.23 -2.57
CA TYR A 136 10.72 -2.39 -3.75
C TYR A 136 9.35 -1.77 -3.46
N VAL A 137 8.90 -0.90 -4.36
CA VAL A 137 7.74 -0.03 -4.19
C VAL A 137 6.90 -0.01 -5.47
N TYR A 138 5.69 0.53 -5.43
CA TYR A 138 4.91 0.75 -6.65
C TYR A 138 5.32 2.04 -7.36
N ALA A 139 5.42 1.99 -8.68
CA ALA A 139 5.72 3.16 -9.52
C ALA A 139 4.51 4.10 -9.70
N THR A 140 3.29 3.56 -9.56
CA THR A 140 2.02 4.26 -9.72
C THR A 140 1.07 3.92 -8.57
N GLN A 141 0.02 4.73 -8.40
CA GLN A 141 -0.96 4.50 -7.35
C GLN A 141 -1.88 3.32 -7.71
N ILE A 142 -1.61 2.15 -7.13
CA ILE A 142 -2.35 0.91 -7.34
C ILE A 142 -2.46 0.15 -6.02
N CYS A 143 -3.36 -0.82 -5.92
CA CYS A 143 -3.36 -1.78 -4.81
C CYS A 143 -3.48 -1.15 -3.41
N GLY A 144 -4.22 -0.04 -3.29
CA GLY A 144 -4.37 0.70 -2.04
C GLY A 144 -3.10 1.43 -1.58
N SER A 145 -2.11 1.59 -2.46
CA SER A 145 -0.92 2.35 -2.15
C SER A 145 -1.20 3.84 -1.99
N VAL A 146 -0.36 4.47 -1.18
CA VAL A 146 -0.40 5.91 -0.91
C VAL A 146 0.90 6.55 -1.40
N PRO A 147 0.86 7.81 -1.85
CA PRO A 147 2.06 8.52 -2.26
C PRO A 147 3.04 8.70 -1.09
N LEU A 148 4.32 8.51 -1.37
CA LEU A 148 5.43 8.94 -0.52
C LEU A 148 5.92 10.29 -1.05
N TYR A 149 5.44 11.35 -0.41
CA TYR A 149 5.83 12.73 -0.71
C TYR A 149 7.25 12.97 -0.20
N GLY A 150 8.08 13.65 -0.99
CA GLY A 150 9.42 14.06 -0.60
C GLY A 150 9.56 15.58 -0.56
N ALA A 151 10.18 16.11 0.48
CA ALA A 151 10.60 17.51 0.61
C ALA A 151 12.10 17.58 0.87
N SER A 152 12.76 18.63 0.39
CA SER A 152 14.18 18.87 0.68
C SER A 152 14.41 20.23 1.32
N LEU A 153 15.43 20.32 2.17
CA LEU A 153 15.88 21.57 2.79
C LEU A 153 17.26 21.95 2.22
N PRO A 154 17.32 22.84 1.21
CA PRO A 154 18.58 23.14 0.52
C PRO A 154 19.70 23.66 1.42
N SER A 155 19.38 24.36 2.51
CA SER A 155 20.37 24.89 3.45
C SER A 155 21.09 23.83 4.26
N ALA A 156 20.50 22.63 4.40
CA ALA A 156 21.04 21.52 5.18
C ALA A 156 21.31 20.26 4.35
N THR A 157 20.92 20.26 3.07
CA THR A 157 20.94 19.07 2.19
C THR A 157 20.07 17.92 2.73
N ASP A 158 19.16 18.22 3.66
CA ASP A 158 18.28 17.25 4.29
C ASP A 158 17.09 16.91 3.39
N PHE A 159 16.66 15.66 3.41
CA PHE A 159 15.50 15.17 2.68
C PHE A 159 14.54 14.48 3.65
N TRP A 160 13.27 14.81 3.52
CA TRP A 160 12.23 14.25 4.36
C TRP A 160 11.11 13.66 3.53
N TYR A 161 10.58 12.54 4.00
CA TYR A 161 9.60 11.75 3.27
C TYR A 161 8.43 11.35 4.15
N THR A 162 7.20 11.47 3.62
CA THR A 162 5.98 11.16 4.37
C THR A 162 4.85 10.69 3.47
N THR A 163 3.94 9.93 4.04
CA THR A 163 2.64 9.60 3.44
C THR A 163 1.53 10.57 3.86
N ASN A 164 1.82 11.46 4.83
CA ASN A 164 0.88 12.48 5.30
C ASN A 164 1.06 13.78 4.51
N LEU A 165 0.08 14.09 3.65
CA LEU A 165 0.08 15.30 2.82
C LEU A 165 0.07 16.60 3.65
N ASN A 166 -0.56 16.62 4.83
CA ASN A 166 -0.61 17.82 5.66
C ASN A 166 0.76 18.15 6.27
N ASP A 167 1.52 17.13 6.68
CA ASP A 167 2.89 17.33 7.18
C ASP A 167 3.81 17.81 6.05
N HIS A 168 3.68 17.20 4.86
CA HIS A 168 4.41 17.63 3.66
C HIS A 168 4.17 19.11 3.36
N ASN A 169 2.90 19.51 3.24
CA ASN A 169 2.53 20.90 2.98
C ASN A 169 2.99 21.86 4.09
N SER A 170 3.02 21.40 5.34
CA SER A 170 3.52 22.19 6.47
C SER A 170 5.02 22.46 6.34
N LEU A 171 5.82 21.47 5.90
CA LEU A 171 7.25 21.68 5.62
C LEU A 171 7.47 22.68 4.47
N LEU A 172 6.67 22.60 3.40
CA LEU A 172 6.75 23.56 2.29
C LEU A 172 6.50 25.00 2.77
N ASN A 173 5.52 25.18 3.66
CA ASN A 173 5.24 26.48 4.28
C ASN A 173 6.38 26.97 5.20
N LEU A 174 7.24 26.06 5.68
CA LEU A 174 8.44 26.36 6.46
C LEU A 174 9.69 26.58 5.59
N GLY A 175 9.55 26.64 4.26
CA GLY A 175 10.63 26.94 3.32
C GLY A 175 11.34 25.72 2.75
N TRP A 176 10.82 24.51 2.96
CA TRP A 176 11.29 23.32 2.26
C TRP A 176 10.85 23.34 0.79
N THR A 177 11.63 22.71 -0.07
CA THR A 177 11.34 22.58 -1.50
C THR A 177 10.64 21.25 -1.77
N ASP A 178 9.54 21.29 -2.53
CA ASP A 178 8.83 20.09 -2.95
C ASP A 178 9.67 19.30 -3.95
N THR A 179 9.86 18.00 -3.69
CA THR A 179 10.52 17.07 -4.61
C THR A 179 9.54 16.10 -5.26
N GLY A 180 8.23 16.28 -4.99
CA GLY A 180 7.15 15.50 -5.58
C GLY A 180 6.96 14.14 -4.94
N ILE A 181 6.34 13.24 -5.68
CA ILE A 181 6.07 11.87 -5.24
C ILE A 181 7.27 11.00 -5.60
N THR A 182 7.94 10.48 -4.58
CA THR A 182 9.13 9.63 -4.74
C THR A 182 8.76 8.20 -5.12
N ALA A 183 7.67 7.69 -4.54
CA ALA A 183 7.18 6.32 -4.73
C ALA A 183 5.71 6.22 -4.30
N TYR A 184 5.08 5.08 -4.58
CA TYR A 184 3.82 4.69 -3.95
C TYR A 184 4.04 3.47 -3.06
N VAL A 185 3.67 3.60 -1.78
CA VAL A 185 4.02 2.67 -0.71
C VAL A 185 2.75 2.15 -0.02
N LEU A 186 2.88 1.03 0.70
CA LEU A 186 1.77 0.54 1.51
C LEU A 186 1.67 1.37 2.81
N PRO A 187 0.47 1.76 3.25
CA PRO A 187 0.30 2.45 4.53
C PRO A 187 0.70 1.55 5.72
N VAL A 188 1.04 2.16 6.85
CA VAL A 188 1.39 1.42 8.08
C VAL A 188 0.19 0.61 8.60
N ASP A 189 -1.02 1.17 8.45
CA ASP A 189 -2.27 0.62 8.97
C ASP A 189 -3.21 0.12 7.86
N THR A 190 -2.95 -1.06 7.30
CA THR A 190 -3.95 -1.81 6.51
C THR A 190 -3.86 -3.32 6.70
N CYS A 191 -3.70 -3.81 7.92
CA CYS A 191 -4.12 -5.18 8.23
C CYS A 191 -5.57 -5.17 8.73
N SER A 192 -6.50 -4.97 7.81
CA SER A 192 -7.81 -5.58 7.87
C SER A 192 -8.15 -6.11 6.49
N CYS A 193 -7.35 -7.08 6.03
CA CYS A 193 -7.77 -7.95 4.94
C CYS A 193 -8.88 -8.85 5.51
N SER A 194 -10.13 -8.41 5.41
CA SER A 194 -11.28 -9.29 5.60
C SER A 194 -11.22 -10.36 4.52
N SER A 195 -10.98 -11.59 4.99
CA SER A 195 -11.14 -12.88 4.30
C SER A 195 -12.45 -13.00 3.53
#